data_AF-A0A8T5DHP5-F1
#
_entry.id   AF-A0A8T5DHP5-F1
#
_cell.length_a   1.000
_cell.length_b   1.000
_cell.length_c   1.000
_cell.angle_alpha   90.00
_cell.angle_beta   90.00
_cell.angle_gamma   90.00
#
_symmetry.space_group_name_H-M   'P 1'
#
loop_
_entity.id
_entity.type
_entity.pdbx_description
1 polymer ?
#
loop_
_entity_poly.entity_id
_entity_poly.type
_entity_poly.pdbx_seq_one_letter_code
_entity_poly.pdbx_strand_id
1 'polypeptide(L)'
;MGISYIPTDQVLHNTPYSQILLHENTEDSKVYISRHVNQLLKMIGDDLILKGLQLVQDPVIDGFTVSFSLTPGLLIQDLTLIEINEQVNLSINTSPFD
;
A
#
# COMPACT_ATOMS: atom_id res chain seq x y z
N MET A 1 2.73 21.09 40.43
CA MET A 1 2.69 22.11 39.36
C MET A 1 4.11 22.58 39.11
N GLY A 2 4.72 22.12 38.01
CA GLY A 2 6.11 22.49 37.68
C GLY A 2 6.13 23.80 36.90
N ILE A 3 6.96 24.74 37.33
CA ILE A 3 7.18 26.01 36.65
C ILE A 3 8.04 25.74 35.41
N SER A 4 7.51 26.00 34.22
CA SER A 4 8.25 25.92 32.97
C SER A 4 8.94 27.25 32.70
N TYR A 5 10.24 27.22 32.42
CA TYR A 5 11.04 28.40 32.10
C TYR A 5 11.37 28.37 30.61
N ILE A 6 10.79 29.30 29.82
CA ILE A 6 11.07 29.44 28.39
C ILE A 6 12.06 30.60 28.24
N PRO A 7 13.29 30.37 27.71
CA PRO A 7 14.26 31.43 27.51
C PRO A 7 13.75 32.42 26.46
N THR A 8 13.83 33.72 26.75
CA THR A 8 13.35 34.80 25.86
C THR A 8 14.22 35.03 24.62
N ASP A 9 15.46 34.51 24.63
CA ASP A 9 16.49 34.86 23.65
C ASP A 9 16.92 33.66 22.78
N GLN A 10 16.04 32.66 22.63
CA GLN A 10 16.34 31.49 21.81
C GLN A 10 16.13 31.82 20.32
N VAL A 11 17.23 31.90 19.57
CA VAL A 11 17.16 31.96 18.10
C VAL A 11 16.67 30.61 17.58
N LEU A 12 15.41 30.55 17.17
CA LEU A 12 14.82 29.38 16.54
C LEU A 12 15.41 29.22 15.13
N HIS A 13 16.24 28.21 14.94
CA HIS A 13 16.66 27.80 13.61
C HIS A 13 15.57 26.95 12.97
N ASN A 14 15.23 27.23 11.71
CA ASN A 14 14.35 26.37 10.94
C ASN A 14 14.95 24.97 10.87
N THR A 15 14.40 24.04 11.65
CA THR A 15 14.67 22.62 11.49
C THR A 15 13.95 22.18 10.21
N PRO A 16 14.65 21.76 9.15
CA PRO A 16 14.07 21.51 7.82
C PRO A 16 13.03 20.38 7.77
N TYR A 17 12.72 19.74 8.89
CA TYR A 17 11.84 18.58 9.00
C TYR A 17 10.81 18.65 10.14
N SER A 18 10.79 19.71 10.96
CA SER A 18 9.83 19.81 12.08
C SER A 18 8.79 20.92 11.91
N GLN A 19 8.94 21.76 10.89
CA GLN A 19 8.00 22.85 10.61
C GLN A 19 7.39 22.66 9.23
N ILE A 20 6.10 22.38 9.21
CA ILE A 20 5.27 22.47 8.01
C ILE A 20 5.16 23.96 7.68
N LEU A 21 6.09 24.47 6.87
CA LEU A 21 5.96 25.79 6.27
C LEU A 21 5.03 25.65 5.06
N LEU A 22 3.72 25.68 5.31
CA LEU A 22 2.72 25.93 4.27
C LEU A 22 2.81 27.41 3.87
N HIS A 23 3.91 27.79 3.22
CA HIS A 23 3.96 29.04 2.49
C HIS A 23 3.23 28.82 1.17
N GLU A 24 2.04 29.41 1.04
CA GLU A 24 1.29 29.37 -0.20
C GLU A 24 2.09 30.03 -1.32
N ASN A 25 2.16 29.36 -2.47
CA ASN A 25 2.63 29.92 -3.74
C ASN A 25 4.15 30.17 -3.91
N THR A 26 4.99 29.34 -3.31
CA THR A 26 6.45 29.28 -3.62
C THR A 26 6.76 28.04 -4.46
N GLU A 27 7.78 28.06 -5.33
CA GLU A 27 8.17 26.89 -6.14
C GLU A 27 8.46 25.65 -5.29
N ASP A 28 9.11 25.83 -4.14
CA ASP A 28 9.41 24.75 -3.20
C ASP A 28 8.15 24.15 -2.57
N SER A 29 7.14 24.98 -2.25
CA SER A 29 5.87 24.52 -1.66
C SER A 29 5.11 23.51 -2.54
N LYS A 30 5.19 23.64 -3.87
CA LYS A 30 4.55 22.70 -4.81
C LYS A 30 5.16 21.31 -4.67
N VAL A 31 6.48 21.22 -4.53
CA VAL A 31 7.21 19.94 -4.39
C VAL A 31 6.86 19.24 -3.07
N TYR A 32 6.77 20.00 -1.97
CA TYR A 32 6.39 19.43 -0.66
C TYR A 32 4.93 18.98 -0.64
N ILE A 33 4.01 19.75 -1.22
CA ILE A 33 2.59 19.39 -1.34
C ILE A 33 2.43 18.13 -2.19
N SER A 34 3.04 18.06 -3.38
CA SER A 34 2.95 16.87 -4.23
C SER A 34 3.51 15.61 -3.56
N ARG A 35 4.58 15.73 -2.77
CA ARG A 35 5.14 14.58 -2.03
C ARG A 35 4.21 14.10 -0.91
N HIS A 36 3.56 15.03 -0.20
CA HIS A 36 2.63 14.68 0.88
C HIS A 36 1.31 14.13 0.33
N VAL A 37 0.80 14.69 -0.77
CA VAL A 37 -0.34 14.13 -1.51
C VAL A 37 0.00 12.71 -2.00
N ASN A 38 1.19 12.49 -2.55
CA ASN A 38 1.63 11.13 -2.90
C ASN A 38 1.73 10.18 -1.69
N GLN A 39 2.10 10.67 -0.50
CA GLN A 39 2.09 9.85 0.72
C GLN A 39 0.66 9.53 1.20
N LEU A 40 -0.27 10.47 1.10
CA LEU A 40 -1.70 10.25 1.37
C LEU A 40 -2.34 9.31 0.35
N LEU A 41 -1.95 9.40 -0.93
CA LEU A 41 -2.41 8.48 -1.97
C LEU A 41 -1.76 7.08 -1.82
N LYS A 42 -0.58 6.97 -1.22
CA LYS A 42 0.02 5.69 -0.84
C LYS A 42 -0.68 4.99 0.32
N MET A 43 -1.40 5.72 1.18
CA MET A 43 -2.34 5.09 2.13
C MET A 43 -3.48 4.35 1.42
N ILE A 44 -3.69 4.62 0.13
CA ILE A 44 -4.72 4.04 -0.74
C ILE A 44 -4.04 3.11 -1.78
N GLY A 45 -2.76 2.75 -1.61
CA GLY A 45 -1.98 2.13 -2.68
C GLY A 45 -0.83 1.26 -2.21
N ASP A 46 -1.18 0.07 -1.72
CA ASP A 46 -0.76 -1.24 -2.22
C ASP A 46 -1.62 -2.28 -1.46
N ASP A 47 -2.92 -2.31 -1.78
CA ASP A 47 -3.94 -3.06 -1.07
C ASP A 47 -3.90 -4.57 -1.37
N LEU A 48 -2.71 -5.14 -1.56
CA LEU A 48 -2.55 -6.58 -1.79
C LEU A 48 -1.24 -7.10 -1.21
N ILE A 49 -1.32 -7.78 -0.07
CA ILE A 49 -0.19 -8.54 0.50
C ILE A 49 -0.47 -10.02 0.30
N LEU A 50 0.43 -10.72 -0.39
CA LEU A 50 0.35 -12.15 -0.64
C LEU A 50 1.48 -12.87 0.11
N LYS A 51 1.14 -13.93 0.84
CA LYS A 51 2.10 -14.86 1.45
C LYS A 51 1.62 -16.29 1.23
N GLY A 52 2.37 -17.08 0.47
CA GLY A 52 1.89 -18.37 -0.04
C GLY A 52 1.14 -18.17 -1.36
N LEU A 53 0.06 -18.92 -1.60
CA LEU A 53 -0.74 -18.84 -2.83
C LEU A 53 0.13 -18.97 -4.09
N GLN A 54 1.08 -19.90 -4.05
CA GLN A 54 1.98 -20.18 -5.16
C GLN A 54 1.38 -21.23 -6.07
N LEU A 55 1.65 -21.14 -7.37
CA LEU A 55 1.28 -22.19 -8.32
C LEU A 55 1.99 -23.49 -7.94
N VAL A 56 1.20 -24.54 -7.75
CA VAL A 56 1.71 -25.90 -7.51
C VAL A 56 2.29 -26.48 -8.80
N GLN A 57 1.70 -26.11 -9.93
CA GLN A 57 2.05 -26.56 -11.27
C GLN A 57 1.67 -25.49 -12.30
N ASP A 58 2.22 -25.63 -13.51
CA ASP A 58 1.86 -24.77 -14.63
C ASP A 58 0.34 -24.87 -14.92
N PRO A 59 -0.32 -23.75 -15.22
CA PRO A 59 -1.73 -23.76 -15.60
C PRO A 59 -1.99 -24.65 -16.83
N VAL A 60 -3.04 -25.45 -16.75
CA VAL A 60 -3.52 -26.27 -17.86
C VAL A 60 -4.58 -25.49 -18.62
N ILE A 61 -4.41 -25.35 -19.92
CA ILE A 61 -5.36 -24.70 -20.82
C ILE A 61 -6.05 -25.76 -21.66
N ASP A 62 -7.37 -25.88 -21.54
CA ASP A 62 -8.21 -26.76 -22.35
C ASP A 62 -9.37 -25.97 -22.96
N GLY A 63 -9.24 -25.66 -24.25
CA GLY A 63 -10.17 -24.76 -24.96
C GLY A 63 -10.26 -23.40 -24.27
N PHE A 64 -11.44 -23.08 -23.76
CA PHE A 64 -11.74 -21.84 -23.02
C PHE A 64 -11.58 -21.98 -21.50
N THR A 65 -11.00 -23.06 -21.01
CA THR A 65 -10.87 -23.30 -19.58
C THR A 65 -9.41 -23.26 -19.15
N VAL A 66 -9.10 -22.37 -18.21
CA VAL A 66 -7.79 -22.32 -17.55
C VAL A 66 -7.91 -22.91 -16.16
N SER A 67 -7.14 -23.97 -15.89
CA SER A 67 -7.15 -24.68 -14.61
C SER A 67 -5.78 -24.66 -13.94
N PHE A 68 -5.74 -24.38 -12.65
CA PHE A 68 -4.50 -24.32 -11.86
C PHE A 68 -4.74 -24.59 -10.38
N SER A 69 -3.67 -24.89 -9.66
CA SER A 69 -3.70 -25.17 -8.23
C SER A 69 -2.80 -24.23 -7.47
N LEU A 70 -3.27 -23.74 -6.33
CA LEU A 70 -2.53 -22.82 -5.45
C LEU A 70 -2.22 -23.48 -4.10
N THR A 71 -1.02 -23.29 -3.59
CA THR A 71 -0.66 -23.68 -2.23
C THR A 71 -1.47 -22.89 -1.20
N PRO A 72 -1.64 -23.42 0.03
CA PRO A 72 -2.20 -22.66 1.16
C PRO A 72 -1.46 -21.32 1.34
N GLY A 73 -2.18 -20.31 1.85
CA GLY A 73 -1.61 -18.99 2.03
C GLY A 73 -2.57 -17.94 2.55
N LEU A 74 -2.04 -16.73 2.63
CA LEU A 74 -2.68 -15.56 3.18
C LEU A 74 -2.70 -14.48 2.11
N LEU A 75 -3.85 -13.84 1.98
CA LEU A 75 -4.08 -12.68 1.15
C LEU A 75 -4.66 -11.60 2.05
N ILE A 76 -4.01 -10.44 2.12
CA ILE A 76 -4.60 -9.24 2.69
C ILE A 76 -4.96 -8.35 1.52
N GLN A 77 -6.25 -8.07 1.37
CA GLN A 77 -6.74 -7.07 0.43
C GLN A 77 -7.44 -5.95 1.20
N ASP A 78 -7.01 -4.71 1.01
CA ASP A 78 -7.43 -3.56 1.81
C ASP A 78 -7.27 -3.85 3.33
N LEU A 79 -8.38 -3.90 4.07
CA LEU A 79 -8.46 -4.26 5.50
C LEU A 79 -9.00 -5.68 5.74
N THR A 80 -9.10 -6.50 4.70
CA THR A 80 -9.65 -7.85 4.76
C THR A 80 -8.53 -8.88 4.66
N LEU A 81 -8.41 -9.73 5.69
CA LEU A 81 -7.56 -10.91 5.66
C LEU A 81 -8.37 -12.10 5.15
N ILE A 82 -7.84 -12.78 4.12
CA ILE A 82 -8.35 -14.02 3.57
C ILE A 82 -7.28 -15.09 3.79
N GLU A 83 -7.62 -16.12 4.55
CA GLU A 83 -6.74 -17.26 4.83
C GLU A 83 -7.28 -18.51 4.14
N ILE A 84 -6.39 -19.16 3.39
CA ILE A 84 -6.66 -20.41 2.68
C ILE A 84 -5.78 -21.48 3.32
N ASN A 85 -6.41 -22.39 4.05
CA ASN A 85 -5.73 -23.39 4.87
C ASN A 85 -5.34 -24.66 4.10
N GLU A 86 -5.93 -24.88 2.93
CA GLU A 86 -5.75 -26.08 2.11
C GLU A 86 -5.45 -25.71 0.66
N GLN A 87 -4.86 -26.63 -0.09
CA GLN A 87 -4.61 -26.41 -1.51
C GLN A 87 -5.93 -26.19 -2.25
N VAL A 88 -5.99 -25.15 -3.07
CA VAL A 88 -7.19 -24.81 -3.84
C VAL A 88 -6.95 -25.11 -5.31
N ASN A 89 -7.92 -25.77 -5.93
CA ASN A 89 -7.95 -26.02 -7.37
C ASN A 89 -8.98 -25.06 -7.99
N LEU A 90 -8.52 -24.21 -8.90
CA LEU A 90 -9.36 -23.23 -9.59
C LEU A 90 -9.46 -23.60 -11.07
N SER A 91 -10.66 -23.39 -11.63
CA SER A 91 -10.95 -23.58 -13.05
C SER A 91 -11.80 -22.41 -13.51
N ILE A 92 -11.31 -21.65 -14.48
CA ILE A 92 -11.91 -20.41 -14.95
C ILE A 92 -12.29 -20.59 -16.42
N ASN A 93 -13.57 -20.41 -16.73
CA ASN A 93 -14.07 -20.39 -18.11
C ASN A 93 -13.95 -18.97 -18.69
N THR A 94 -13.17 -18.83 -19.76
CA THR A 94 -12.91 -17.59 -20.47
C THR A 94 -13.78 -17.41 -21.73
N SER A 95 -14.68 -18.34 -22.05
CA SER A 95 -15.55 -18.26 -23.23
C SER A 95 -16.39 -16.97 -23.34
N PRO A 96 -16.78 -16.28 -22.25
CA PRO A 96 -17.53 -15.02 -22.36
C PRO A 96 -16.71 -13.80 -22.78
N PHE A 97 -15.37 -13.93 -22.86
CA PHE A 97 -14.46 -12.82 -23.17
C PHE A 97 -13.89 -12.88 -24.59
N ASP A 98 -14.35 -13.84 -25.39
CA ASP A 98 -13.97 -14.07 -26.78
C ASP A 98 -14.93 -13.37 -27.76
#